data_AF-A0A497PT05-F1
#
_entry.id   AF-A0A497PT05-F1
#
_cell.length_a   1.000
_cell.length_b   1.000
_cell.length_c   1.000
_cell.angle_alpha   90.00
_cell.angle_beta   90.00
_cell.angle_gamma   90.00
#
_symmetry.space_group_name_H-M   'P 1'
#
loop_
_entity.id
_entity.type
_entity.pdbx_description
1 polymer ?
#
loop_
_entity_poly.entity_id
_entity_poly.type
_entity_poly.pdbx_seq_one_letter_code
_entity_poly.pdbx_strand_id
1 'polypeptide(L)' 'RNTGAAAIGVNLERNSQEFREALFSAELIVAKGMGNYESMTEFDPPCPIVHILRTKCEPVARHVGVPRNKNVVLIRRPAV' A
#
# COMPACT_ATOMS: atom_id res chain seq x y z
N ARG A 1 14.63 10.59 4.09
CA ARG A 1 13.25 11.07 3.80
C ARG A 1 12.26 10.25 4.61
N ASN A 2 11.14 10.84 5.02
CA ASN A 2 10.05 10.18 5.76
C ASN A 2 8.73 10.41 5.01
N THR A 3 7.62 9.83 5.49
CA THR A 3 6.29 10.02 4.90
C THR A 3 5.66 11.37 5.24
N GLY A 4 6.28 12.16 6.13
CA GLY A 4 5.76 13.44 6.60
C GLY A 4 4.51 13.36 7.48
N ALA A 5 4.06 12.17 7.87
CA ALA A 5 2.88 11.99 8.73
C ALA A 5 3.14 10.97 9.85
N ALA A 6 2.72 11.31 11.07
CA ALA A 6 2.57 10.34 12.16
C ALA A 6 1.30 9.51 11.93
N ALA A 7 1.38 8.57 10.99
CA ALA A 7 0.29 7.70 10.56
C ALA A 7 0.81 6.29 10.25
N ILE A 8 -0.07 5.30 10.39
CA ILE A 8 0.12 3.96 9.84
C ILE A 8 -0.24 4.03 8.36
N GLY A 9 0.62 3.51 7.49
CA GLY A 9 0.37 3.51 6.06
C GLY A 9 0.56 4.88 5.40
N VAL A 10 -0.18 5.10 4.31
CA VAL A 10 -0.22 6.34 3.52
C VAL A 10 -1.54 7.05 3.75
N ASN A 11 -1.47 8.28 4.22
CA ASN A 11 -2.62 9.17 4.36
C ASN A 11 -2.32 10.42 3.55
N LEU A 12 -2.86 10.49 2.33
CA LEU A 12 -2.52 11.54 1.36
C LEU A 12 -2.86 12.95 1.86
N GLU A 13 -3.82 13.10 2.77
CA GLU A 13 -4.16 14.40 3.35
C GLU A 13 -3.12 14.87 4.37
N ARG A 14 -2.50 13.94 5.10
CA ARG A 14 -1.53 14.24 6.17
C ARG A 14 -0.08 14.11 5.73
N ASN A 15 0.20 13.37 4.66
CA ASN A 15 1.56 13.17 4.17
C ASN A 15 2.14 14.47 3.59
N SER A 16 3.46 14.66 3.76
CA SER A 16 4.15 15.84 3.26
C SER A 16 4.04 15.96 1.74
N GLN A 17 4.17 17.18 1.23
CA GLN A 17 4.23 17.44 -0.21
C GLN A 17 5.37 16.64 -0.88
N GLU A 18 6.57 16.65 -0.29
CA GLU A 18 7.73 15.89 -0.80
C GLU A 18 7.44 14.39 -0.94
N PHE A 19 6.74 13.79 0.04
CA PHE A 19 6.38 12.37 -0.03
C PHE A 19 5.37 12.10 -1.14
N ARG A 20 4.35 12.96 -1.28
CA ARG A 20 3.32 12.81 -2.32
C ARG A 20 3.92 12.93 -3.71
N GLU A 21 4.79 13.91 -3.93
CA GLU A 21 5.51 14.07 -5.21
C GLU A 21 6.35 12.83 -5.54
N ALA A 22 7.06 12.26 -4.55
CA ALA A 22 7.81 11.03 -4.75
C ALA A 22 6.89 9.81 -5.02
N LEU A 23 5.73 9.73 -4.36
CA LEU A 23 4.77 8.64 -4.54
C LEU A 23 4.15 8.67 -5.94
N PHE A 24 3.74 9.85 -6.42
CA PHE A 24 3.05 10.02 -7.71
C PHE A 24 3.99 10.09 -8.91
N SER A 25 5.29 10.32 -8.71
CA SER A 25 6.30 10.26 -9.78
C SER A 25 6.99 8.89 -9.89
N ALA A 26 6.68 7.94 -9.00
CA ALA A 26 7.30 6.62 -9.03
C ALA A 26 6.80 5.77 -10.21
N GLU A 27 7.70 4.98 -10.79
CA GLU A 27 7.36 3.99 -11.82
C GLU A 27 7.00 2.61 -11.24
N LEU A 28 7.38 2.38 -9.97
CA LEU A 28 7.09 1.16 -9.22
C LEU A 28 7.06 1.48 -7.72
N ILE A 29 6.03 1.00 -7.02
CA ILE A 29 5.94 1.12 -5.56
C ILE A 29 6.05 -0.28 -4.93
N VAL A 30 6.89 -0.41 -3.90
CA VAL A 30 6.96 -1.61 -3.06
C VAL A 30 6.35 -1.29 -1.68
N ALA A 31 5.15 -1.77 -1.45
CA ALA A 31 4.36 -1.51 -0.24
C ALA A 31 4.45 -2.68 0.74
N LYS A 32 5.15 -2.49 1.86
CA LYS A 32 5.39 -3.56 2.85
C LYS A 32 4.43 -3.47 4.03
N GLY A 33 3.82 -4.60 4.38
CA GLY A 33 2.97 -4.76 5.57
C GLY A 33 1.50 -4.41 5.34
N MET A 34 0.65 -4.80 6.30
CA MET A 34 -0.82 -4.66 6.18
C MET A 34 -1.26 -3.18 6.18
N GLY A 35 -0.68 -2.33 7.03
CA GLY A 35 -1.06 -0.92 7.07
C GLY A 35 -0.86 -0.18 5.75
N ASN A 36 0.24 -0.46 5.03
CA ASN A 36 0.43 0.10 3.69
C ASN A 36 -0.52 -0.53 2.66
N TYR A 37 -0.80 -1.83 2.77
CA TYR A 37 -1.77 -2.49 1.89
C TYR A 37 -3.16 -1.87 2.05
N GLU A 38 -3.66 -1.80 3.28
CA GLU A 38 -4.99 -1.26 3.61
C GLU A 38 -5.11 0.20 3.16
N SER A 39 -4.18 1.07 3.58
CA SER A 39 -4.27 2.50 3.24
C SER A 39 -4.17 2.76 1.73
N MET A 40 -3.36 1.98 1.00
CA MET A 40 -3.23 2.16 -0.45
C MET A 40 -4.39 1.54 -1.24
N THR A 41 -5.30 0.79 -0.61
CA THR A 41 -6.55 0.33 -1.27
C THR A 41 -7.62 1.42 -1.33
N GLU A 42 -7.43 2.55 -0.64
CA GLU A 42 -8.36 3.68 -0.63
C GLU A 42 -8.26 4.58 -1.88
N PHE A 43 -7.25 4.37 -2.72
CA PHE A 43 -7.03 5.16 -3.94
C PHE A 43 -6.48 4.31 -5.08
N ASP A 44 -6.62 4.83 -6.30
CA ASP A 44 -6.09 4.19 -7.50
C ASP A 44 -4.57 4.26 -7.54
N PRO A 45 -3.90 3.14 -7.86
CA PRO A 45 -2.45 3.10 -7.87
C PRO A 45 -1.90 3.97 -9.01
N PRO A 46 -0.96 4.92 -8.75
CA PRO A 46 -0.42 5.80 -9.79
C PRO A 46 0.53 5.06 -10.75
N CYS A 47 1.08 3.95 -10.29
CA CYS A 47 1.92 3.03 -11.04
C CYS A 47 1.73 1.61 -10.45
N PRO A 48 2.31 0.55 -11.02
CA PRO A 48 2.25 -0.77 -10.41
C PRO A 48 2.72 -0.77 -8.93
N ILE A 49 1.92 -1.38 -8.06
CA ILE A 49 2.24 -1.54 -6.64
C ILE A 49 2.45 -3.02 -6.32
N VAL A 50 3.64 -3.36 -5.82
CA VAL A 50 3.98 -4.66 -5.26
C VAL A 50 3.72 -4.63 -3.76
N HIS A 51 2.62 -5.26 -3.33
CA HIS A 51 2.32 -5.44 -1.92
C HIS A 51 3.03 -6.68 -1.39
N ILE A 52 3.84 -6.50 -0.35
CA ILE A 52 4.52 -7.59 0.37
C ILE A 52 4.01 -7.61 1.80
N LEU A 53 3.21 -8.60 2.17
CA LEU A 53 2.60 -8.67 3.49
C LEU A 53 2.44 -10.10 4.00
N ARG A 54 2.12 -10.22 5.29
CA ARG A 54 1.59 -11.43 5.90
C ARG A 54 0.17 -11.17 6.36
N THR A 55 -0.78 -12.05 6.04
CA THR A 55 -2.20 -11.92 6.41
C THR A 55 -2.42 -12.23 7.90
N LYS A 56 -2.14 -11.27 8.79
CA LYS A 56 -2.23 -11.48 10.25
C LYS A 56 -3.66 -11.36 10.79
N CYS A 57 -4.58 -10.75 10.05
CA CYS A 57 -5.98 -10.59 10.39
C CYS A 57 -6.90 -11.15 9.30
N GLU A 58 -8.12 -11.53 9.69
CA GLU A 58 -9.12 -12.11 8.77
C GLU A 58 -9.61 -11.14 7.67
N PRO A 59 -9.84 -9.84 7.95
CA PRO A 59 -10.27 -8.90 6.91
C PRO A 59 -9.29 -8.81 5.73
N VAL A 60 -7.99 -8.65 6.03
CA VAL A 60 -6.95 -8.59 4.99
C VAL A 60 -6.83 -9.93 4.27
N ALA A 61 -6.89 -11.06 4.99
CA ALA A 61 -6.85 -12.39 4.38
C ALA A 61 -7.98 -12.57 3.34
N ARG A 62 -9.21 -12.22 3.72
CA ARG A 62 -10.39 -12.28 2.85
C ARG A 62 -10.26 -11.34 1.65
N HIS A 63 -9.83 -10.09 1.87
CA HIS A 63 -9.68 -9.11 0.80
C HIS A 63 -8.64 -9.53 -0.24
N VAL A 64 -7.54 -10.15 0.22
CA VAL A 64 -6.50 -10.71 -0.67
C VAL A 64 -6.95 -12.02 -1.35
N GLY A 65 -7.91 -12.74 -0.77
CA GLY A 65 -8.37 -14.03 -1.29
C GLY A 65 -7.50 -15.22 -0.88
N VAL A 66 -6.85 -15.15 0.30
CA VAL A 66 -6.01 -16.23 0.84
C VAL A 66 -6.34 -16.51 2.31
N PRO A 67 -5.99 -17.69 2.87
CA PRO A 67 -6.13 -17.92 4.30
C PRO A 67 -5.31 -16.96 5.16
N ARG A 68 -5.71 -16.80 6.43
CA ARG A 68 -4.89 -16.13 7.46
C ARG A 68 -3.53 -16.82 7.60
N ASN A 69 -2.52 -16.08 8.04
CA ASN A 69 -1.14 -16.51 8.28
C ASN A 69 -0.37 -16.95 7.03
N LYS A 70 -0.65 -16.34 5.88
CA LYS A 70 0.10 -16.54 4.63
C LYS A 70 0.99 -15.34 4.33
N ASN A 71 2.17 -15.60 3.77
CA ASN A 71 3.01 -14.57 3.18
C ASN A 71 2.55 -14.36 1.74
N VAL A 72 2.37 -13.11 1.32
CA VAL A 72 1.74 -12.75 0.07
C VAL A 72 2.61 -11.74 -0.66
N VAL A 73 2.74 -11.94 -1.96
CA VAL A 73 3.14 -10.92 -2.94
C VAL A 73 1.94 -10.72 -3.86
N LEU A 74 1.40 -9.50 -3.90
CA LEU A 74 0.27 -9.11 -4.75
C LEU A 74 0.67 -7.91 -5.59
N ILE A 75 0.36 -7.93 -6.88
CA ILE A 75 0.62 -6.81 -7.79
C ILE A 75 -0.71 -6.14 -8.15
N ARG A 76 -0.88 -4.89 -7.75
CA ARG A 76 -1.99 -4.02 -8.21
C ARG A 76 -1.47 -3.13 -9.33
N ARG A 77 -2.21 -3.07 -10.45
CA ARG A 77 -1.87 -2.21 -11.60
C ARG A 77 -2.83 -1.02 -11.66
N PRO A 78 -2.40 0.13 -12.22
CA PRO A 78 -3.28 1.25 -12.54
C PRO A 78 -4.45 0.80 -13.41
N ALA A 79 -5.61 1.42 -13.23
CA ALA A 79 -6.66 1.34 -14.23
C ALA A 79 -6.13 2.00 -15.52
N VAL A 80 -6.35 1.32 -16.66
CA VAL A 80 -5.90 1.78 -17.98
C VAL A 80 -6.57 3.09 -18.36
#